data_AF-E1L7M8-F1
#
_entry.id   AF-E1L7M8-F1
#
_cell.length_a   1.000
_cell.length_b   1.000
_cell.length_c   1.000
_cell.angle_alpha   90.00
_cell.angle_beta   90.00
_cell.angle_gamma   90.00
#
_symmetry.space_group_name_H-M   'P 1'
#
loop_
_entity.id
_entity.type
_entity.pdbx_description
1 polymer ?
#
loop_
_entity_poly.entity_id
_entity_poly.type
_entity_poly.pdbx_seq_one_letter_code
_entity_poly.pdbx_strand_id
1 'polypeptide(L)'
;MISKILVTIMLLGSILSPLVSTVYATDVWVAHEASENTDIYIMDDTFSCGVSKTGKWFDISGKIVRNGKLKEVKTWHFSKYQGNMWRYYSNTMQRGHDIVVGAPNRVFEYGMRQANWSYEIRNRFYYY
;
A
#
# COMPACT_ATOMS: atom_id res chain seq x y z
N MET A 1 19.43 15.00 51.56
CA MET A 1 18.46 14.05 50.95
C MET A 1 17.82 14.55 49.66
N ILE A 2 17.64 15.86 49.45
CA ILE A 2 16.98 16.45 48.27
C ILE A 2 17.74 16.20 46.95
N SER A 3 19.08 16.16 46.98
CA SER A 3 19.91 15.98 45.77
C SER A 3 19.79 14.60 45.09
N LYS A 4 19.49 13.53 45.82
CA LYS A 4 19.38 12.18 45.23
C LYS A 4 18.07 11.99 44.47
N ILE A 5 16.97 12.63 44.92
CA ILE A 5 15.64 12.53 44.31
C ILE A 5 15.60 13.23 42.95
N LEU A 6 16.27 14.39 42.80
CA LEU A 6 16.35 15.12 41.53
C LEU A 6 17.07 14.32 40.44
N VAL A 7 18.14 13.61 40.78
CA VAL A 7 18.91 12.79 39.81
C VAL A 7 18.09 11.58 39.35
N THR A 8 17.27 10.98 40.22
CA THR A 8 16.40 9.86 39.85
C THR A 8 15.26 10.28 38.92
N ILE A 9 14.68 11.48 39.11
CA ILE A 9 13.65 12.02 38.22
C ILE A 9 14.22 12.35 36.83
N MET A 10 15.46 12.87 36.77
CA MET A 10 16.13 13.12 35.49
C MET A 10 16.52 11.84 34.75
N LEU A 11 16.82 10.73 35.45
CA LEU A 11 17.10 9.43 34.81
C LEU A 11 15.84 8.69 34.36
N LEU A 12 14.68 8.90 34.99
CA LEU A 12 13.42 8.30 34.53
C LEU A 12 12.81 9.04 33.32
N GLY A 13 13.08 10.35 33.18
CA GLY A 13 12.59 11.15 32.06
C GLY A 13 13.20 10.80 30.70
N SER A 14 14.32 10.09 30.68
CA SER A 14 15.05 9.73 29.44
C SER A 14 14.73 8.34 28.90
N ILE A 15 13.92 7.53 29.61
CA ILE A 15 13.54 6.18 29.19
C ILE A 15 12.23 6.20 28.36
N LEU A 16 11.56 7.35 28.29
CA LEU A 16 10.34 7.54 27.50
C LEU A 16 10.55 8.54 26.36
N SER A 17 11.63 8.38 25.59
CA SER A 17 11.60 8.86 24.21
C SER A 17 10.65 7.91 23.47
N PRO A 18 9.45 8.34 23.00
CA PRO A 18 8.84 7.58 21.94
C PRO A 18 9.90 7.55 20.83
N LEU A 19 10.27 6.34 20.42
CA LEU A 19 10.88 6.11 19.14
C LEU A 19 9.85 6.67 18.15
N VAL A 20 9.91 7.97 17.87
CA VAL A 20 9.14 8.56 16.79
C VAL A 20 9.85 8.01 15.57
N SER A 21 9.42 6.82 15.15
CA SER A 21 9.69 6.33 13.81
C SER A 21 9.08 7.40 12.92
N THR A 22 9.92 8.31 12.45
CA THR A 22 9.60 9.18 11.34
C THR A 22 9.38 8.24 10.17
N VAL A 23 8.13 7.79 9.99
CA VAL A 23 7.71 7.08 8.79
C VAL A 23 7.75 8.13 7.70
N TYR A 24 8.89 8.23 7.02
CA TYR A 24 8.95 8.94 5.76
C TYR A 24 8.05 8.15 4.81
N ALA A 25 6.92 8.74 4.43
CA ALA A 25 6.08 8.24 3.35
C ALA A 25 6.99 8.06 2.13
N THR A 26 7.41 6.83 1.89
CA THR A 26 8.36 6.50 0.81
C THR A 26 7.52 6.12 -0.38
N ASP A 27 7.50 7.02 -1.35
CA ASP A 27 6.91 6.74 -2.65
C ASP A 27 7.76 5.70 -3.39
N VAL A 28 7.22 4.51 -3.65
CA VAL A 28 7.92 3.44 -4.37
C VAL A 28 7.52 3.42 -5.83
N TRP A 29 8.46 3.61 -6.75
CA TRP A 29 8.20 3.50 -8.18
C TRP A 29 7.92 2.05 -8.58
N VAL A 30 6.75 1.79 -9.20
CA VAL A 30 6.32 0.43 -9.56
C VAL A 30 6.10 0.24 -11.06
N ALA A 31 5.84 1.30 -11.81
CA ALA A 31 5.57 1.19 -13.24
C ALA A 31 5.89 2.47 -14.00
N HIS A 32 6.21 2.28 -15.29
CA HIS A 32 6.30 3.32 -16.30
C HIS A 32 5.51 2.90 -17.54
N GLU A 33 4.61 3.77 -17.99
CA GLU A 33 3.82 3.62 -19.20
C GLU A 33 4.35 4.60 -20.26
N ALA A 34 5.15 4.08 -21.18
CA ALA A 34 5.86 4.90 -22.17
C ALA A 34 4.93 5.62 -23.14
N SER A 35 3.77 5.04 -23.46
CA SER A 35 2.81 5.62 -24.40
C SER A 35 2.22 6.95 -23.92
N GLU A 36 2.08 7.13 -22.60
CA GLU A 36 1.56 8.36 -22.00
C GLU A 36 2.62 9.17 -21.23
N ASN A 37 3.85 8.66 -21.15
CA ASN A 37 4.93 9.12 -20.28
C ASN A 37 4.43 9.29 -18.84
N THR A 38 3.87 8.21 -18.32
CA THR A 38 3.24 8.15 -17.00
C THR A 38 3.99 7.20 -16.09
N ASP A 39 4.43 7.69 -14.94
CA ASP A 39 5.00 6.89 -13.85
C ASP A 39 3.97 6.67 -12.74
N ILE A 40 4.05 5.50 -12.11
CA ILE A 40 3.21 5.15 -10.96
C ILE A 40 4.11 4.94 -9.76
N TYR A 41 3.85 5.71 -8.70
CA TYR A 41 4.52 5.59 -7.42
C TYR A 41 3.51 5.18 -6.34
N ILE A 42 3.81 4.13 -5.60
CA ILE A 42 3.00 3.67 -4.48
C ILE A 42 3.37 4.42 -3.21
N MET A 43 2.37 4.92 -2.50
CA MET A 43 2.53 5.45 -1.14
C MET A 43 2.47 4.28 -0.18
N ASP A 44 3.62 3.69 0.16
CA ASP A 44 3.71 2.42 0.91
C ASP A 44 3.03 2.48 2.28
N ASP A 45 3.07 3.64 2.92
CA ASP A 45 2.41 3.92 4.21
C ASP A 45 0.88 3.86 4.17
N THR A 46 0.29 3.82 2.97
CA THR A 46 -1.16 3.68 2.78
C THR A 46 -1.61 2.23 2.59
N PHE A 47 -0.68 1.28 2.56
CA PHE A 47 -1.01 -0.12 2.38
C PHE A 47 -1.76 -0.67 3.60
N SER A 48 -2.91 -1.29 3.33
CA SER A 48 -3.71 -2.01 4.33
C SER A 48 -4.25 -3.29 3.72
N CYS A 49 -4.25 -4.39 4.47
CA CYS A 49 -4.76 -5.65 3.97
C CYS A 49 -5.49 -6.44 5.04
N GLY A 50 -6.32 -7.40 4.61
CA GLY A 50 -7.03 -8.26 5.52
C GLY A 50 -7.70 -9.45 4.86
N VAL A 51 -8.22 -10.33 5.71
CA VAL A 51 -9.07 -11.45 5.33
C VAL A 51 -10.41 -11.27 6.01
N SER A 52 -11.48 -11.23 5.21
CA SER A 52 -12.85 -11.12 5.70
C SER A 52 -13.64 -12.38 5.36
N LYS A 53 -14.90 -12.45 5.82
CA LYS A 53 -15.83 -13.54 5.45
C LYS A 53 -16.02 -13.68 3.93
N THR A 54 -15.84 -12.59 3.17
CA THR A 54 -16.01 -12.59 1.71
C THR A 54 -14.70 -12.84 0.97
N GLY A 55 -13.54 -12.80 1.63
CA GLY A 55 -12.25 -13.12 1.05
C GLY A 55 -11.13 -12.16 1.45
N LYS A 56 -9.98 -12.34 0.78
CA LYS A 56 -8.79 -11.48 0.92
C LYS A 56 -9.01 -10.14 0.23
N TRP A 57 -8.48 -9.07 0.82
CA TRP A 57 -8.52 -7.73 0.26
C TRP A 57 -7.28 -6.93 0.66
N PHE A 58 -6.95 -5.92 -0.13
CA PHE A 58 -6.02 -4.88 0.26
C PHE A 58 -6.37 -3.54 -0.40
N ASP A 59 -6.05 -2.47 0.31
CA ASP A 59 -6.12 -1.09 -0.16
C ASP A 59 -4.71 -0.53 -0.28
N ILE A 60 -4.49 0.26 -1.33
CA ILE A 60 -3.22 0.96 -1.52
C ILE A 60 -3.43 2.23 -2.32
N SER A 61 -2.72 3.29 -1.97
CA SER A 61 -2.73 4.56 -2.70
C SER A 61 -1.43 4.78 -3.45
N GLY A 62 -1.49 5.55 -4.52
CA GLY A 62 -0.34 5.92 -5.30
C GLY A 62 -0.53 7.18 -6.12
N LYS A 63 0.58 7.77 -6.49
CA LYS A 63 0.70 8.96 -7.32
C LYS A 63 0.85 8.53 -8.77
N ILE A 64 -0.01 9.06 -9.62
CA ILE A 64 0.12 8.99 -11.07
C ILE A 64 0.83 10.27 -11.50
N VAL A 65 2.05 10.14 -12.01
CA VAL A 65 2.90 11.25 -12.43
C VAL A 65 3.02 11.23 -13.94
N ARG A 66 2.60 12.29 -14.62
CA ARG A 66 2.67 12.39 -16.09
C ARG A 66 3.61 13.50 -16.49
N ASN A 67 4.59 13.21 -17.35
CA ASN A 67 5.61 14.18 -17.75
C ASN A 67 6.31 14.84 -16.55
N GLY A 68 6.62 14.06 -15.51
CA GLY A 68 7.26 14.55 -14.28
C GLY A 68 6.38 15.40 -13.37
N LYS A 69 5.08 15.54 -13.66
CA LYS A 69 4.13 16.29 -12.82
C LYS A 69 3.07 15.37 -12.23
N LEU A 70 2.72 15.58 -10.96
CA LEU A 70 1.62 14.87 -10.32
C LEU A 70 0.32 15.16 -11.08
N LYS A 71 -0.30 14.10 -11.62
CA LYS A 71 -1.60 14.17 -12.30
C LYS A 71 -2.72 13.91 -11.31
N GLU A 72 -2.61 12.83 -10.53
CA GLU A 72 -3.63 12.44 -9.54
C GLU A 72 -3.05 11.52 -8.47
N VAL A 73 -3.71 11.49 -7.31
CA VAL A 73 -3.56 10.44 -6.30
C VAL A 73 -4.73 9.48 -6.45
N LYS A 74 -4.42 8.20 -6.63
CA LYS A 74 -5.39 7.13 -6.84
C LYS A 74 -5.31 6.14 -5.69
N THR A 75 -6.45 5.78 -5.14
CA THR A 75 -6.57 4.69 -4.16
C THR A 75 -7.24 3.52 -4.84
N TRP A 76 -6.58 2.37 -4.85
CA TRP A 76 -7.11 1.12 -5.38
C TRP A 76 -7.53 0.21 -4.23
N HIS A 77 -8.73 -0.35 -4.36
CA HIS A 77 -9.20 -1.44 -3.53
C HIS A 77 -9.16 -2.73 -4.35
N PHE A 78 -8.36 -3.69 -3.91
CA PHE A 78 -8.28 -5.02 -4.51
C PHE A 78 -8.96 -6.03 -3.61
N SER A 79 -9.77 -6.92 -4.20
CA SER A 79 -10.40 -8.01 -3.45
C SER A 79 -10.56 -9.29 -4.27
N LYS A 80 -10.58 -10.42 -3.56
CA LYS A 80 -10.84 -11.75 -4.11
C LYS A 80 -12.10 -12.32 -3.48
N TYR A 81 -13.26 -12.06 -4.07
CA TYR A 81 -14.55 -12.52 -3.55
C TYR A 81 -14.71 -14.04 -3.67
N GLN A 82 -14.89 -14.76 -2.55
CA GLN A 82 -15.20 -16.19 -2.47
C GLN A 82 -14.30 -17.12 -3.32
N GLY A 83 -13.03 -16.75 -3.52
CA GLY A 83 -12.09 -17.54 -4.34
C GLY A 83 -12.21 -17.31 -5.85
N ASN A 84 -13.07 -16.40 -6.30
CA ASN A 84 -13.14 -15.94 -7.70
C ASN A 84 -11.87 -15.18 -8.12
N MET A 85 -11.91 -14.58 -9.31
CA MET A 85 -10.85 -13.72 -9.83
C MET A 85 -10.60 -12.50 -8.95
N TRP A 86 -9.33 -12.07 -8.86
CA TRP A 86 -8.99 -10.78 -8.28
C TRP A 86 -9.63 -9.65 -9.09
N ARG A 87 -10.21 -8.69 -8.38
CA ARG A 87 -10.84 -7.50 -8.96
C ARG A 87 -10.39 -6.26 -8.22
N TYR A 88 -10.53 -5.12 -8.87
CA TYR A 88 -10.26 -3.85 -8.24
C TYR A 88 -11.20 -2.74 -8.69
N TYR A 89 -11.37 -1.75 -7.84
CA TYR A 89 -11.91 -0.45 -8.19
C TYR A 89 -10.99 0.64 -7.64
N SER A 90 -11.15 1.87 -8.13
CA SER A 90 -10.46 3.04 -7.56
C SER A 90 -11.42 4.16 -7.23
N ASN A 91 -10.97 5.11 -6.40
CA ASN A 91 -11.70 6.33 -6.06
C ASN A 91 -12.05 7.21 -7.29
N THR A 92 -11.40 6.99 -8.43
CA THR A 92 -11.63 7.69 -9.69
C THR A 92 -12.58 6.94 -10.64
N MET A 93 -13.02 5.72 -10.29
CA MET A 93 -13.95 4.94 -11.11
C MET A 93 -15.40 5.30 -10.80
N GLN A 94 -16.28 5.06 -11.78
CA GLN A 94 -17.72 5.15 -11.55
C GLN A 94 -18.15 4.16 -10.45
N ARG A 95 -19.01 4.63 -9.55
CA ARG A 95 -19.51 3.83 -8.42
C ARG A 95 -20.16 2.53 -8.90
N GLY A 96 -19.79 1.41 -8.29
CA GLY A 96 -20.35 0.09 -8.58
C GLY A 96 -19.67 -0.66 -9.71
N HIS A 97 -18.60 -0.12 -10.31
CA HIS A 97 -17.78 -0.84 -11.28
C HIS A 97 -16.50 -1.38 -10.63
N ASP A 98 -16.23 -2.66 -10.88
CA ASP A 98 -14.94 -3.30 -10.64
C ASP A 98 -14.36 -3.82 -11.95
N ILE A 99 -13.04 -3.99 -11.97
CA ILE A 99 -12.29 -4.51 -13.11
C ILE A 99 -11.55 -5.76 -12.66
N VAL A 100 -11.65 -6.84 -13.45
CA VAL A 100 -10.85 -8.05 -13.23
C VAL A 100 -9.37 -7.72 -13.42
N VAL A 101 -8.54 -8.09 -12.45
CA VAL A 101 -7.09 -7.90 -12.52
C VAL A 101 -6.53 -8.74 -13.67
N GLY A 102 -5.95 -8.05 -14.66
CA GLY A 102 -5.13 -8.64 -15.72
C GLY A 102 -3.65 -8.61 -15.34
N ALA A 103 -2.87 -9.53 -15.89
CA ALA A 103 -1.41 -9.52 -15.79
C ALA A 103 -0.80 -8.91 -17.07
N PRO A 104 0.27 -8.09 -16.96
CA PRO A 104 0.88 -7.60 -15.73
C PRO A 104 0.07 -6.47 -15.08
N ASN A 105 0.11 -6.37 -13.75
CA ASN A 105 -0.41 -5.20 -13.03
C ASN A 105 0.51 -4.91 -11.83
N ARG A 106 1.40 -3.92 -12.01
CA ARG A 106 2.48 -3.64 -11.06
C ARG A 106 2.01 -3.12 -9.71
N VAL A 107 0.90 -2.38 -9.67
CA VAL A 107 0.28 -1.93 -8.42
C VAL A 107 -0.27 -3.12 -7.66
N PHE A 108 -1.00 -3.99 -8.36
CA PHE A 108 -1.52 -5.22 -7.77
C PHE A 108 -0.39 -6.06 -7.22
N GLU A 109 0.61 -6.39 -8.06
CA GLU A 109 1.81 -7.18 -7.74
C GLU A 109 2.56 -6.65 -6.53
N TYR A 110 2.68 -5.33 -6.39
CA TYR A 110 3.31 -4.70 -5.24
C TYR A 110 2.54 -4.94 -3.94
N GLY A 111 1.23 -4.64 -3.90
CA GLY A 111 0.43 -4.83 -2.68
C GLY A 111 0.33 -6.30 -2.27
N MET A 112 0.27 -7.16 -3.28
CA MET A 112 0.40 -8.60 -3.18
C MET A 112 1.69 -9.04 -2.47
N ARG A 113 2.83 -8.38 -2.75
CA ARG A 113 4.12 -8.65 -2.10
C ARG A 113 4.13 -8.17 -0.67
N GLN A 114 3.56 -7.00 -0.41
CA GLN A 114 3.43 -6.47 0.94
C GLN A 114 2.53 -7.34 1.83
N ALA A 115 1.51 -7.98 1.25
CA ALA A 115 0.68 -8.95 1.97
C ALA A 115 1.33 -10.35 2.13
N ASN A 116 2.42 -10.64 1.43
CA ASN A 116 3.02 -11.98 1.33
C ASN A 116 2.01 -13.08 0.90
N TRP A 117 1.25 -12.85 -0.18
CA TRP A 117 0.11 -13.71 -0.56
C TRP A 117 0.14 -14.28 -1.98
N SER A 118 0.54 -15.52 -2.23
CA SER A 118 0.50 -16.13 -3.59
C SER A 118 -0.79 -15.83 -4.37
N TYR A 119 -0.66 -15.59 -5.69
CA TYR A 119 -1.79 -15.21 -6.53
C TYR A 119 -1.83 -15.95 -7.85
N GLU A 120 -3.03 -15.94 -8.44
CA GLU A 120 -3.31 -16.56 -9.71
C GLU A 120 -4.15 -15.60 -10.55
N ILE A 121 -3.76 -15.42 -11.80
CA ILE A 121 -4.51 -14.65 -12.80
C ILE A 121 -4.74 -15.55 -14.00
N ARG A 122 -6.01 -15.81 -14.35
CA ARG A 122 -6.42 -16.59 -15.54
C ARG A 122 -5.66 -17.91 -15.71
N ASN A 123 -5.66 -18.77 -14.69
CA ASN A 123 -5.01 -20.10 -14.71
C ASN A 123 -3.46 -20.06 -14.81
N ARG A 124 -2.82 -18.93 -14.50
CA ARG A 124 -1.36 -18.84 -14.30
C ARG A 124 -1.07 -18.46 -12.85
N PHE A 125 -0.26 -19.30 -12.20
CA PHE A 125 0.20 -19.09 -10.82
C PHE A 125 1.44 -18.19 -10.79
N TYR A 126 1.44 -17.25 -9.86
CA TYR A 126 2.54 -16.33 -9.61
C TYR A 126 2.88 -16.35 -8.11
N TYR A 127 4.17 -16.42 -7.80
CA TYR A 127 4.72 -16.49 -6.45
C TYR A 127 5.53 -15.22 -6.15
N TYR A 128 5.72 -14.90 -4.86
CA TYR A 128 6.56 -13.78 -4.40
C TYR A 128 8.01 -14.17 -4.27
#